data_AF-A0A259BA57-F1
#
_entry.id   AF-A0A259BA57-F1
#
_cell.length_a   1.000
_cell.length_b   1.000
_cell.length_c   1.000
_cell.angle_alpha   90.00
_cell.angle_beta   90.00
_cell.angle_gamma   90.00
#
_symmetry.space_group_name_H-M   'P 1'
#
loop_
_entity.id
_entity.type
_entity.pdbx_description
1 polymer ?
#
loop_
_entity_poly.entity_id
_entity_poly.type
_entity_poly.pdbx_seq_one_letter_code
_entity_poly.pdbx_strand_id
1 'polypeptide(L)'
;ETDNSCTPLGLASPADQEAGGAEMNASFQGFEAVAGRFRYAKITGKTARAAGDCHQSTNSRSRPVALREMPDGSIQVTCFAGCAHADILKSVGLHYTDLLPDHLRHSRSSHVKPKFEGWPCLQTLDALMVEINVVRICANRQAEGGTLTADDHKALRRAHHVLNEAVKRVSREVRHG
;
A
#
# COMPACT_ATOMS: atom_id res chain seq x y z
N GLU A 1 -68.56 -21.98 -13.89
CA GLU A 1 -68.77 -23.11 -12.97
C GLU A 1 -67.37 -23.56 -12.52
N THR A 2 -66.84 -23.05 -11.41
CA THR A 2 -67.03 -23.51 -10.01
C THR A 2 -66.70 -24.97 -9.79
N ASP A 3 -65.61 -25.21 -9.04
CA ASP A 3 -65.43 -26.18 -7.94
C ASP A 3 -63.91 -26.40 -7.78
N ASN A 4 -63.17 -25.90 -6.78
CA ASN A 4 -63.44 -25.58 -5.36
C ASN A 4 -63.95 -26.75 -4.53
N SER A 5 -63.09 -27.74 -4.30
CA SER A 5 -63.14 -28.58 -3.10
C SER A 5 -61.83 -28.49 -2.33
N CYS A 6 -61.88 -27.70 -1.26
CA CYS A 6 -60.89 -27.57 -0.20
C CYS A 6 -61.33 -28.46 0.97
N THR A 7 -60.42 -29.23 1.57
CA THR A 7 -60.36 -29.52 3.04
C THR A 7 -59.11 -30.35 3.39
N PRO A 8 -58.63 -30.32 4.66
CA PRO A 8 -57.24 -30.00 4.96
C PRO A 8 -56.59 -30.99 5.97
N LEU A 9 -55.44 -30.57 6.52
CA LEU A 9 -54.84 -30.98 7.80
C LEU A 9 -54.02 -32.28 7.81
N GLY A 10 -52.71 -32.09 7.63
CA GLY A 10 -51.68 -32.87 8.29
C GLY A 10 -50.64 -31.92 8.87
N LEU A 11 -50.81 -31.52 10.13
CA LEU A 11 -49.81 -30.79 10.91
C LEU A 11 -48.55 -31.66 11.04
N ALA A 12 -47.42 -31.16 10.55
CA ALA A 12 -46.11 -31.48 11.08
C ALA A 12 -45.46 -30.16 11.56
N SER A 13 -45.07 -30.14 12.83
CA SER A 13 -44.53 -29.00 13.56
C SER A 13 -43.24 -28.46 12.90
N PRO A 14 -43.03 -27.13 12.87
CA PRO A 14 -41.78 -26.53 12.44
C PRO A 14 -40.82 -26.51 13.63
N ALA A 15 -39.93 -27.48 13.68
CA ALA A 15 -38.72 -27.40 14.50
C ALA A 15 -37.56 -27.88 13.63
N ASP A 16 -36.54 -27.04 13.54
CA ASP A 16 -35.22 -27.32 12.96
C ASP A 16 -35.09 -27.23 11.44
N GLN A 17 -35.44 -26.06 10.88
CA GLN A 17 -34.98 -25.72 9.53
C GLN A 17 -34.93 -24.23 9.23
N GLU A 18 -34.27 -23.41 10.07
CA GLU A 18 -33.73 -22.12 9.61
C GLU A 18 -32.46 -21.72 10.39
N ALA A 19 -31.32 -21.76 9.71
CA ALA A 19 -30.21 -20.82 9.85
C ALA A 19 -29.27 -21.08 8.66
N GLY A 20 -29.15 -20.23 7.66
CA GLY A 20 -29.63 -18.89 7.42
C GLY A 20 -28.87 -18.42 6.18
N GLY A 21 -29.58 -17.69 5.33
CA GLY A 21 -29.17 -17.13 4.05
C GLY A 21 -27.67 -17.04 3.79
N ALA A 22 -27.28 -17.69 2.70
CA ALA A 22 -26.19 -17.21 1.86
C ALA A 22 -26.57 -15.80 1.34
N GLU A 23 -26.28 -14.77 2.13
CA GLU A 23 -26.31 -13.37 1.69
C GLU A 23 -25.02 -12.67 2.10
N MET A 24 -24.06 -12.70 1.17
CA MET A 24 -23.48 -11.48 0.63
C MET A 24 -23.11 -10.39 1.65
N ASN A 25 -21.97 -10.55 2.30
CA ASN A 25 -21.08 -9.42 2.54
C ASN A 25 -19.63 -9.91 2.56
N ALA A 26 -18.86 -9.37 1.62
CA ALA A 26 -17.41 -9.49 1.54
C ALA A 26 -16.81 -8.81 2.78
N SER A 27 -16.73 -9.57 3.87
CA SER A 27 -16.18 -9.11 5.15
C SER A 27 -14.68 -8.93 5.00
N PHE A 28 -14.32 -7.72 4.60
CA PHE A 28 -13.07 -7.02 4.89
C PHE A 28 -12.25 -7.68 5.99
N GLN A 29 -11.12 -8.29 5.62
CA GLN A 29 -10.23 -8.93 6.58
C GLN A 29 -9.00 -8.05 6.79
N GLY A 30 -9.02 -7.25 7.86
CA GLY A 30 -7.82 -6.58 8.36
C GLY A 30 -6.71 -7.60 8.69
N PHE A 31 -5.51 -7.11 9.00
CA PHE A 31 -4.31 -7.94 9.24
C PHE A 31 -4.58 -9.16 10.14
N GLU A 32 -5.35 -8.98 11.21
CA GLU A 32 -5.69 -10.05 12.15
C GLU A 32 -6.51 -11.18 11.53
N ALA A 33 -7.43 -10.85 10.63
CA ALA A 33 -8.29 -11.84 9.98
C ALA A 33 -7.52 -12.65 8.92
N VAL A 34 -6.56 -12.02 8.23
CA VAL A 34 -5.63 -12.74 7.34
C VAL A 34 -4.69 -13.63 8.16
N ALA A 35 -4.11 -13.11 9.24
CA ALA A 35 -3.25 -13.88 10.13
C ALA A 35 -3.99 -15.05 10.79
N GLY A 36 -5.26 -14.87 11.14
CA GLY A 36 -6.12 -15.88 11.77
C GLY A 36 -6.41 -17.10 10.88
N ARG A 37 -6.24 -17.01 9.56
CA ARG A 37 -6.37 -18.17 8.68
C ARG A 37 -5.20 -19.15 8.79
N PHE A 38 -4.03 -18.68 9.24
CA PHE A 38 -2.86 -19.55 9.39
C PHE A 38 -2.91 -20.32 10.71
N ARG A 39 -2.57 -21.61 10.67
CA ARG A 39 -2.50 -22.41 11.89
C ARG A 39 -1.42 -21.92 12.86
N TYR A 40 -1.74 -22.01 14.14
CA TYR A 40 -0.88 -21.59 15.25
C TYR A 40 -0.35 -20.15 15.12
N ALA A 41 -1.09 -19.28 14.42
CA ALA A 41 -0.76 -17.87 14.28
C ALA A 41 -0.66 -17.21 15.65
N LYS A 42 0.53 -16.68 15.95
CA LYS A 42 0.78 -15.84 17.12
C LYS A 42 0.96 -14.41 16.64
N ILE A 43 -0.03 -13.58 16.93
CA ILE A 43 -0.04 -12.17 16.56
C ILE A 43 0.68 -11.36 17.66
N THR A 44 1.45 -10.36 17.26
CA THR A 44 2.17 -9.43 18.12
C THR A 44 2.14 -8.06 17.45
N GLY A 45 1.12 -7.26 17.78
CA GLY A 45 0.84 -5.99 17.10
C GLY A 45 0.64 -6.20 15.60
N LYS A 46 1.43 -5.48 14.79
CA LYS A 46 1.40 -5.53 13.32
C LYS A 46 2.19 -6.68 12.68
N THR A 47 2.59 -7.67 13.48
CA THR A 47 3.38 -8.82 13.01
C THR A 47 2.79 -10.11 13.55
N ALA A 48 2.97 -11.21 12.83
CA ALA A 48 2.56 -12.53 13.29
C ALA A 48 3.52 -13.62 12.84
N ARG A 49 3.58 -14.72 13.61
CA ARG A 49 4.30 -15.94 13.25
C ARG A 49 3.32 -17.10 13.19
N ALA A 50 3.36 -17.89 12.13
CA ALA A 50 2.44 -19.01 11.93
C ALA A 50 3.11 -20.24 11.33
N ALA A 51 2.40 -21.37 11.35
CA ALA A 51 2.81 -22.61 10.70
C ALA A 51 2.72 -22.48 9.17
N GLY A 52 3.55 -23.23 8.45
CA GLY A 52 3.56 -23.25 6.99
C GLY A 52 2.89 -24.49 6.43
N ASP A 53 1.58 -24.43 6.20
CA ASP A 53 0.78 -25.58 5.75
C ASP A 53 1.20 -26.12 4.36
N CYS A 54 1.96 -25.34 3.59
CA CYS A 54 2.53 -25.75 2.31
C CYS A 54 3.66 -26.79 2.41
N HIS A 55 4.37 -26.90 3.54
CA HIS A 55 5.50 -27.84 3.70
C HIS A 55 5.53 -28.55 5.05
N GLN A 56 4.64 -28.17 5.98
CA GLN A 56 4.59 -28.75 7.32
C GLN A 56 3.36 -29.63 7.50
N SER A 57 3.57 -30.79 8.13
CA SER A 57 2.47 -31.63 8.57
C SER A 57 1.74 -31.01 9.76
N THR A 58 0.51 -31.46 9.98
CA THR A 58 -0.40 -30.99 11.04
C THR A 58 0.16 -31.11 12.47
N ASN A 59 1.18 -31.93 12.69
CA ASN A 59 1.79 -32.13 14.01
C ASN A 59 3.04 -31.26 14.25
N SER A 60 3.44 -30.43 13.28
CA SER A 60 4.58 -29.53 13.45
C SER A 60 4.23 -28.32 14.31
N ARG A 61 5.06 -28.02 15.31
CA ARG A 61 4.90 -26.86 16.21
C ARG A 61 5.75 -25.64 15.84
N SER A 62 6.62 -25.78 14.83
CA SER A 62 7.48 -24.67 14.39
C SER A 62 6.67 -23.66 13.58
N ARG A 63 7.07 -22.38 13.65
CA ARG A 63 6.37 -21.27 12.99
C ARG A 63 7.27 -20.59 11.96
N PRO A 64 7.52 -21.20 10.78
CA PRO A 64 8.44 -20.67 9.77
C PRO A 64 7.84 -19.55 8.92
N VAL A 65 6.53 -19.30 9.00
CA VAL A 65 5.89 -18.21 8.25
C VAL A 65 5.85 -16.96 9.12
N ALA A 66 6.30 -15.85 8.57
CA ALA A 66 6.11 -14.52 9.15
C ALA A 66 5.11 -13.72 8.31
N LEU A 67 4.21 -13.04 9.01
CA LEU A 67 3.30 -12.06 8.44
C LEU A 67 3.60 -10.69 9.04
N ARG A 68 3.53 -9.66 8.21
CA ARG A 68 3.74 -8.27 8.63
C ARG A 68 2.81 -7.33 7.88
N GLU A 69 2.12 -6.48 8.62
CA GLU A 69 1.43 -5.32 8.04
C GLU A 69 2.47 -4.22 7.77
N MET A 70 2.51 -3.76 6.52
CA MET A 70 3.37 -2.69 6.07
C MET A 70 2.70 -1.31 6.29
N PRO A 71 3.47 -0.21 6.31
CA PRO A 71 2.93 1.12 6.56
C PRO A 71 1.91 1.60 5.51
N ASP A 72 1.90 0.99 4.32
CA ASP A 72 0.95 1.25 3.23
C ASP A 72 -0.37 0.48 3.39
N GLY A 73 -0.48 -0.40 4.40
CA GLY A 73 -1.62 -1.28 4.63
C GLY A 73 -1.54 -2.62 3.89
N SER A 74 -0.44 -2.90 3.17
CA SER A 74 -0.23 -4.20 2.54
C SER A 74 0.24 -5.24 3.56
N ILE A 75 -0.02 -6.52 3.28
CA ILE A 75 0.40 -7.63 4.15
C ILE A 75 1.51 -8.41 3.45
N GLN A 76 2.70 -8.38 4.03
CA GLN A 76 3.82 -9.21 3.60
C GLN A 76 3.73 -10.58 4.27
N VAL A 77 3.87 -11.65 3.48
CA VAL A 77 3.94 -13.03 3.95
C VAL A 77 5.24 -13.65 3.47
N THR A 78 6.09 -14.08 4.39
CA THR A 78 7.41 -14.67 4.06
C THR A 78 7.56 -16.01 4.76
N CYS A 79 7.90 -17.06 4.00
CA CYS A 79 8.28 -18.35 4.57
C CYS A 79 9.80 -18.51 4.60
N PHE A 80 10.36 -18.72 5.79
CA PHE A 80 11.81 -18.92 5.96
C PHE A 80 12.31 -20.30 5.51
N ALA A 81 11.41 -21.22 5.14
CA ALA A 81 11.76 -22.50 4.54
C ALA A 81 11.94 -22.44 3.01
N GLY A 82 11.74 -21.25 2.39
CA GLY A 82 11.97 -21.04 0.95
C GLY A 82 10.80 -21.42 0.04
N CYS A 83 9.59 -21.63 0.58
CA CYS A 83 8.40 -21.90 -0.22
C CYS A 83 8.01 -20.69 -1.08
N ALA A 84 7.45 -20.96 -2.27
CA ALA A 84 6.92 -19.91 -3.14
C ALA A 84 5.69 -19.25 -2.50
N HIS A 85 5.52 -17.94 -2.73
CA HIS A 85 4.42 -17.16 -2.18
C HIS A 85 3.04 -17.72 -2.60
N ALA A 86 2.91 -18.17 -3.85
CA ALA A 86 1.66 -18.74 -4.37
C ALA A 86 1.25 -20.02 -3.61
N ASP A 87 2.21 -20.88 -3.26
CA ASP A 87 1.94 -22.14 -2.55
C ASP A 87 1.49 -21.89 -1.11
N ILE A 88 2.08 -20.88 -0.45
CA ILE A 88 1.69 -20.48 0.89
C ILE A 88 0.24 -19.99 0.90
N LEU A 89 -0.11 -19.08 -0.02
CA LEU A 89 -1.47 -18.53 -0.10
C LEU A 89 -2.51 -19.60 -0.47
N LYS A 90 -2.17 -20.47 -1.42
CA LYS A 90 -3.03 -21.60 -1.82
C LYS A 90 -3.30 -22.55 -0.66
N SER A 91 -2.31 -22.82 0.20
CA SER A 91 -2.48 -23.73 1.35
C SER A 91 -3.48 -23.21 2.39
N VAL A 92 -3.71 -21.89 2.43
CA VAL A 92 -4.57 -21.20 3.41
C VAL A 92 -5.86 -20.66 2.75
N GLY A 93 -6.06 -20.91 1.45
CA GLY A 93 -7.23 -20.40 0.72
C GLY A 93 -7.26 -18.88 0.60
N LEU A 94 -6.10 -18.24 0.49
CA LEU A 94 -5.95 -16.80 0.27
C LEU A 94 -5.56 -16.52 -1.19
N HIS A 95 -5.98 -15.37 -1.71
CA HIS A 95 -5.54 -14.86 -2.99
C HIS A 95 -4.56 -13.69 -2.83
N TYR A 96 -3.83 -13.34 -3.89
CA TYR A 96 -2.90 -12.20 -3.87
C TYR A 96 -3.62 -10.87 -3.60
N THR A 97 -4.84 -10.73 -4.10
CA THR A 97 -5.73 -9.60 -3.81
C THR A 97 -6.04 -9.48 -2.31
N ASP A 98 -5.94 -10.59 -1.57
CA ASP A 98 -6.18 -10.63 -0.13
C ASP A 98 -5.02 -10.08 0.70
N LEU A 99 -3.91 -9.67 0.06
CA LEU A 99 -2.74 -9.05 0.70
C LEU A 99 -2.59 -7.55 0.38
N LEU A 100 -3.31 -7.05 -0.63
CA LEU A 100 -3.19 -5.67 -1.07
C LEU A 100 -3.72 -4.69 -0.01
N PRO A 101 -3.31 -3.42 0.01
CA PRO A 101 -3.93 -2.46 0.90
C PRO A 101 -5.36 -2.13 0.45
N ASP A 102 -6.22 -1.77 1.40
CA ASP A 102 -7.66 -1.54 1.16
C ASP A 102 -7.94 -0.55 0.04
N HIS A 103 -7.04 0.44 -0.12
CA HIS A 103 -7.16 1.44 -1.15
C HIS A 103 -6.90 0.96 -2.58
N LEU A 104 -6.26 -0.19 -2.74
CA LEU A 104 -6.05 -0.81 -4.05
C LEU A 104 -7.05 -1.95 -4.32
N ARG A 105 -7.74 -2.46 -3.28
CA ARG A 105 -8.72 -3.55 -3.41
C ARG A 105 -10.06 -3.11 -3.97
N HIS A 106 -10.40 -1.83 -3.85
CA HIS A 106 -11.64 -1.29 -4.36
C HIS A 106 -11.32 -0.23 -5.42
N SER A 107 -11.81 -0.43 -6.65
CA SER A 107 -11.74 0.54 -7.75
C SER A 107 -12.33 1.94 -7.40
N ARG A 108 -12.96 2.08 -6.23
CA ARG A 108 -13.57 3.31 -5.71
C ARG A 108 -12.89 3.84 -4.45
N SER A 109 -11.77 3.26 -4.02
CA SER A 109 -11.11 3.79 -2.83
C SER A 109 -10.51 5.16 -3.13
N SER A 110 -10.73 6.10 -2.20
CA SER A 110 -10.18 7.44 -2.24
C SER A 110 -8.71 7.36 -2.63
N HIS A 111 -8.36 7.99 -3.75
CA HIS A 111 -7.02 8.15 -4.27
C HIS A 111 -6.05 8.38 -3.09
N VAL A 112 -5.41 7.32 -2.59
CA VAL A 112 -4.37 7.46 -1.57
C VAL A 112 -3.27 8.18 -2.32
N LYS A 113 -3.06 9.45 -1.95
CA LYS A 113 -2.03 10.27 -2.57
C LYS A 113 -0.76 9.42 -2.52
N PRO A 114 -0.12 9.16 -3.68
CA PRO A 114 1.12 8.40 -3.69
C PRO A 114 2.01 9.02 -2.63
N LYS A 115 2.55 8.19 -1.73
CA LYS A 115 3.48 8.65 -0.71
C LYS A 115 4.60 9.31 -1.48
N PHE A 116 4.63 10.64 -1.46
CA PHE A 116 5.61 11.40 -2.21
C PHE A 116 6.92 11.12 -1.52
N GLU A 117 7.69 10.19 -2.06
CA GLU A 117 9.10 10.07 -1.75
C GLU A 117 9.70 11.38 -2.25
N GLY A 118 9.92 12.30 -1.31
CA GLY A 118 10.54 13.59 -1.57
C GLY A 118 11.79 13.41 -2.43
N TRP A 119 12.19 14.48 -3.12
CA TRP A 119 13.52 14.43 -3.70
C TRP A 119 14.50 14.21 -2.55
N PRO A 120 15.41 13.22 -2.62
CA PRO A 120 16.47 13.13 -1.64
C PRO A 120 17.15 14.50 -1.61
N CYS A 121 17.18 15.18 -0.45
CA CYS A 121 17.66 16.55 -0.35
C CYS A 121 19.00 16.76 -1.08
N LEU A 122 19.84 15.72 -1.09
CA LEU A 122 21.11 15.67 -1.80
C LEU A 122 20.98 15.79 -3.33
N GLN A 123 19.98 15.16 -3.97
CA GLN A 123 19.74 15.28 -5.42
C GLN A 123 19.28 16.70 -5.79
N THR A 124 18.45 17.32 -4.94
CA THR A 124 18.04 18.71 -5.14
C THR A 124 19.25 19.64 -5.02
N LEU A 125 20.10 19.44 -4.01
CA LEU A 125 21.32 20.22 -3.86
C LEU A 125 22.28 20.06 -5.04
N ASP A 126 22.46 18.84 -5.55
CA ASP A 126 23.31 18.54 -6.71
C ASP A 126 22.82 19.28 -7.96
N ALA A 127 21.50 19.27 -8.22
CA ALA A 127 20.91 20.03 -9.32
C ALA A 127 21.07 21.55 -9.17
N LEU A 128 21.08 22.08 -7.93
CA LEU A 128 21.22 23.51 -7.68
C LEU A 128 22.67 24.00 -7.75
N MET A 129 23.66 23.12 -7.55
CA MET A 129 25.08 23.50 -7.49
C MET A 129 25.55 24.23 -8.76
N VAL A 130 25.18 23.73 -9.94
CA VAL A 130 25.57 24.35 -11.21
C VAL A 130 24.94 25.74 -11.35
N GLU A 131 23.66 25.85 -11.05
CA GLU A 131 22.90 27.10 -11.21
C GLU A 131 23.35 28.18 -10.22
N ILE A 132 23.67 27.80 -8.98
CA ILE A 132 24.24 28.71 -7.97
C ILE A 132 25.61 29.23 -8.43
N ASN A 133 26.45 28.37 -9.04
CA ASN A 133 27.74 28.80 -9.56
C ASN A 133 27.61 29.79 -10.72
N VAL A 134 26.65 29.58 -11.63
CA VAL A 134 26.35 30.53 -12.72
C VAL A 134 25.96 31.90 -12.14
N VAL A 135 25.05 31.92 -11.17
CA VAL A 135 24.62 33.18 -10.50
C VAL A 135 25.82 33.85 -9.84
N ARG A 136 26.65 33.09 -9.10
CA ARG A 136 27.83 33.62 -8.42
C ARG A 136 28.84 34.25 -9.40
N ILE A 137 29.14 33.57 -10.51
CA ILE A 137 30.08 34.07 -11.53
C ILE A 137 29.55 35.38 -12.14
N CYS A 138 28.28 35.41 -12.53
CA CYS A 138 27.68 36.60 -13.11
C CYS A 138 27.62 37.77 -12.11
N ALA A 139 27.25 37.49 -10.85
CA ALA A 139 27.20 38.49 -9.80
C ALA A 139 28.59 39.09 -9.51
N ASN A 140 29.63 38.26 -9.45
CA ASN A 140 31.01 38.74 -9.26
C ASN A 140 31.46 39.62 -10.43
N ARG A 141 31.22 39.18 -11.68
CA ARG A 141 31.57 39.95 -12.87
C ARG A 141 30.90 41.33 -12.88
N GLN A 142 29.64 41.38 -12.45
CA GLN A 142 28.90 42.64 -12.36
C GLN A 142 29.40 43.52 -11.20
N ALA A 143 29.77 42.92 -10.05
CA ALA A 143 30.35 43.64 -8.92
C ALA A 143 31.72 44.25 -9.25
N GLU A 144 32.49 43.62 -10.13
CA GLU A 144 33.77 44.12 -10.66
C GLU A 144 33.58 45.20 -11.75
N GLY A 145 32.34 45.60 -12.05
CA GLY A 145 32.02 46.60 -13.09
C GLY A 145 32.00 46.05 -14.51
N GLY A 146 32.11 44.74 -14.68
CA GLY A 146 31.98 44.06 -15.96
C GLY A 146 30.53 44.01 -16.44
N THR A 147 30.35 44.02 -17.76
CA THR A 147 29.03 43.80 -18.38
C THR A 147 28.79 42.31 -18.61
N LEU A 148 27.52 41.90 -18.50
CA LEU A 148 27.06 40.55 -18.80
C LEU A 148 26.72 40.44 -20.28
N THR A 149 27.12 39.32 -20.89
CA THR A 149 26.80 39.02 -22.28
C THR A 149 25.36 38.54 -22.43
N ALA A 150 24.87 38.47 -23.67
CA ALA A 150 23.55 37.90 -23.95
C ALA A 150 23.43 36.42 -23.50
N ASP A 151 24.53 35.67 -23.59
CA ASP A 151 24.60 34.28 -23.14
C ASP A 151 24.57 34.18 -21.61
N ASP A 152 25.26 35.07 -20.89
CA ASP A 152 25.20 35.15 -19.43
C ASP A 152 23.77 35.43 -18.97
N HIS A 153 23.07 36.36 -19.63
CA HIS A 153 21.66 36.64 -19.35
C HIS A 153 20.75 35.43 -19.62
N LYS A 154 21.03 34.62 -20.64
CA LYS A 154 20.30 33.38 -20.92
C LYS A 154 20.55 32.33 -19.84
N ALA A 155 21.80 32.18 -19.41
CA ALA A 155 22.18 31.27 -18.34
C ALA A 155 21.54 31.69 -16.99
N LEU A 156 21.55 32.99 -16.67
CA LEU A 156 20.88 33.53 -15.48
C LEU A 156 19.37 33.29 -15.47
N ARG A 157 18.69 33.45 -16.62
CA ARG A 157 17.25 33.15 -16.72
C ARG A 157 16.96 31.68 -16.46
N ARG A 158 17.80 30.77 -16.98
CA ARG A 158 17.70 29.34 -16.67
C ARG A 158 17.91 29.09 -15.18
N ALA A 159 18.99 29.61 -14.61
CA ALA A 159 19.30 29.45 -13.19
C ALA A 159 18.15 29.95 -12.30
N HIS A 160 17.61 31.13 -12.60
CA HIS A 160 16.45 31.69 -11.89
C HIS A 160 15.23 30.76 -11.94
N HIS A 161 14.92 30.20 -13.11
CA HIS A 161 13.80 29.28 -13.26
C HIS A 161 14.00 28.01 -12.42
N VAL A 162 15.18 27.39 -12.49
CA VAL A 162 15.50 26.16 -11.73
C VAL A 162 15.44 26.41 -10.23
N LEU A 163 16.05 27.50 -9.75
CA LEU A 163 16.01 27.89 -8.33
C LEU A 163 14.56 28.09 -7.84
N ASN A 164 13.73 28.78 -8.59
CA ASN A 164 12.33 29.01 -8.23
C ASN A 164 11.52 27.71 -8.18
N GLU A 165 11.69 26.82 -9.15
CA GLU A 165 11.00 25.53 -9.15
C GLU A 165 11.45 24.66 -7.97
N ALA A 166 12.75 24.66 -7.65
CA ALA A 166 13.26 23.98 -6.47
C ALA A 166 12.65 24.55 -5.17
N VAL A 167 12.58 25.88 -5.01
CA VAL A 167 11.98 26.53 -3.83
C VAL A 167 10.48 26.20 -3.72
N LYS A 168 9.72 26.28 -4.82
CA LYS A 168 8.29 25.90 -4.82
C LYS A 168 8.10 24.44 -4.41
N ARG A 169 9.00 23.56 -4.83
CA ARG A 169 8.91 22.14 -4.56
C ARG A 169 9.29 21.79 -3.13
N VAL A 170 10.41 22.31 -2.63
CA VAL A 170 10.84 22.17 -1.22
C VAL A 170 9.79 22.77 -0.28
N SER A 171 9.25 23.95 -0.59
CA SER A 171 8.20 24.55 0.25
C SER A 171 6.88 23.77 0.23
N ARG A 172 6.58 23.00 -0.82
CA ARG A 172 5.45 22.05 -0.80
C ARG A 172 5.77 20.84 0.06
N GLU A 173 7.00 20.35 0.00
CA GLU A 173 7.47 19.22 0.82
C GLU A 173 7.43 19.55 2.31
N VAL A 174 8.00 20.68 2.74
CA VAL A 174 7.97 21.13 4.15
C VAL A 174 6.56 21.35 4.69
N ARG A 175 5.58 21.68 3.84
CA ARG A 175 4.18 21.92 4.24
C ARG A 175 3.32 20.65 4.28
N HIS A 176 3.76 19.55 3.67
CA HIS A 176 2.96 18.35 3.47
C HIS A 176 3.64 17.04 3.92
N GLY A 177 4.93 17.07 4.25
CA GLY A 177 5.64 16.02 4.98
C GLY A 177 5.55 16.24 6.48
#